data_AF-A0A962X357-F1
#
_entry.id   AF-A0A962X357-F1
#
_cell.length_a   1.000
_cell.length_b   1.000
_cell.length_c   1.000
_cell.angle_alpha   90.00
_cell.angle_beta   90.00
_cell.angle_gamma   90.00
#
_symmetry.space_group_name_H-M   'P 1'
#
loop_
_entity.id
_entity.type
_entity.pdbx_description
1 polymer ?
#
loop_
_entity_poly.entity_id
_entity_poly.type
_entity_poly.pdbx_seq_one_letter_code
_entity_poly.pdbx_strand_id
1 'polypeptide(L)'
;MEKLDHRLLPDSGEEIADLLENEADPSLLDNWEKSLAEMFDVVAAILRREGVGDGLATRMAGKAVHGLAKYHGGRHFYLPKNEALDRAIRDRLMFHRWMSGKATPNELAAANGVSYTRVMQILAKQRRLWWKKGGISRDVAGGAEVGTLG
;
A
#
# COMPACT_ATOMS: atom_id res chain seq x y z
N MET A 1 -7.02 10.89 -43.10
CA MET A 1 -7.12 11.30 -41.69
C MET A 1 -8.36 10.64 -41.13
N GLU A 2 -8.20 9.38 -40.72
CA GLU A 2 -9.29 8.50 -40.31
C GLU A 2 -9.71 8.85 -38.89
N LYS A 3 -11.00 9.15 -38.70
CA LYS A 3 -11.55 9.52 -37.40
C LYS A 3 -11.67 8.25 -36.56
N LEU A 4 -11.05 8.23 -35.38
CA LEU A 4 -11.27 7.20 -34.38
C LEU A 4 -12.77 7.17 -34.01
N ASP A 5 -13.39 6.03 -34.26
CA ASP A 5 -14.76 5.73 -33.84
C ASP A 5 -14.82 5.55 -32.32
N HIS A 6 -15.54 6.44 -31.64
CA HIS A 6 -15.75 6.41 -30.19
C HIS A 6 -16.75 5.34 -29.69
N ARG A 7 -17.24 4.43 -30.55
CA ARG A 7 -18.24 3.39 -30.20
C ARG A 7 -17.67 2.02 -29.80
N LEU A 8 -16.37 1.90 -29.55
CA LEU A 8 -15.71 0.64 -29.17
C LEU A 8 -15.28 0.60 -27.69
N LEU A 9 -16.00 1.32 -26.82
CA LEU A 9 -15.79 1.21 -25.37
C LEU A 9 -16.93 0.38 -24.78
N PRO A 10 -16.64 -0.74 -24.10
CA PRO A 10 -17.66 -1.58 -23.48
C PRO A 10 -18.49 -0.79 -22.47
N ASP A 11 -19.80 -1.03 -22.47
CA ASP A 11 -20.79 -0.21 -21.78
C ASP A 11 -20.94 -0.59 -20.29
N SER A 12 -20.24 -1.62 -19.82
CA SER A 12 -20.28 -2.07 -18.43
C SER A 12 -18.96 -2.67 -17.92
N GLY A 13 -18.80 -2.70 -16.60
CA GLY A 13 -17.63 -3.30 -15.94
C GLY A 13 -17.54 -4.82 -16.07
N GLU A 14 -18.66 -5.50 -16.34
CA GLU A 14 -18.70 -6.94 -16.60
C GLU A 14 -18.21 -7.26 -18.03
N GLU A 15 -18.56 -6.44 -19.03
CA GLU A 15 -18.01 -6.58 -20.40
C GLU A 15 -16.50 -6.31 -20.46
N ILE A 16 -15.97 -5.41 -19.64
CA ILE A 16 -14.52 -5.19 -19.51
C ILE A 16 -13.84 -6.41 -18.89
N ALA A 17 -14.47 -7.04 -17.90
CA ALA A 17 -13.93 -8.24 -17.27
C ALA A 17 -13.90 -9.43 -18.26
N ASP A 18 -14.97 -9.63 -19.02
CA ASP A 18 -15.07 -10.71 -20.03
C ASP A 18 -14.11 -10.49 -21.21
N LEU A 19 -13.87 -9.25 -21.63
CA LEU A 19 -12.86 -8.91 -22.63
C LEU A 19 -11.44 -9.19 -22.12
N LEU A 20 -11.14 -8.84 -20.87
CA LEU A 20 -9.82 -9.09 -20.27
C LEU A 20 -9.59 -10.58 -19.97
N GLU A 21 -10.64 -11.34 -19.63
CA GLU A 21 -10.53 -12.79 -19.44
C GLU A 21 -10.36 -13.54 -20.78
N ASN A 22 -10.96 -13.07 -21.87
CA ASN A 22 -10.77 -13.65 -23.21
C ASN A 22 -9.50 -13.16 -23.93
N GLU A 23 -8.97 -11.99 -23.58
CA GLU A 23 -7.69 -11.45 -24.10
C GLU A 23 -6.48 -11.78 -23.22
N ALA A 24 -6.64 -12.59 -22.17
CA ALA A 24 -5.53 -12.99 -21.31
C ALA A 24 -4.50 -13.80 -22.12
N ASP A 25 -3.48 -13.11 -22.60
CA ASP A 25 -2.26 -13.71 -23.15
C ASP A 25 -1.71 -14.72 -22.12
N PRO A 26 -1.46 -15.99 -22.51
CA PRO A 26 -0.83 -16.97 -21.64
C PRO A 26 0.46 -16.46 -20.96
N SER A 27 1.15 -15.49 -21.55
CA SER A 27 2.31 -14.81 -20.96
C SER A 27 2.00 -13.98 -19.70
N LEU A 28 0.75 -13.55 -19.50
CA LEU A 28 0.30 -12.85 -18.28
C LEU A 28 0.11 -13.81 -17.11
N LEU A 29 -0.25 -15.07 -17.37
CA LEU A 29 -0.33 -16.11 -16.35
C LEU A 29 1.05 -16.41 -15.75
N ASP A 30 2.10 -16.42 -16.58
CA ASP A 30 3.49 -16.60 -16.13
C ASP A 30 4.06 -15.39 -15.34
N ASN A 31 3.45 -14.21 -15.48
CA ASN A 31 4.03 -12.96 -14.97
C ASN A 31 3.62 -12.62 -13.53
N TRP A 32 2.41 -12.98 -13.09
CA TRP A 32 1.96 -12.66 -11.74
C TRP A 32 2.59 -13.57 -10.68
N GLU A 33 2.79 -14.86 -10.98
CA GLU A 33 3.48 -15.81 -10.11
C GLU A 33 4.92 -15.36 -9.85
N LYS A 34 5.63 -15.01 -10.92
CA LYS A 34 6.97 -14.43 -10.87
C LYS A 34 6.99 -13.13 -10.06
N SER A 35 6.06 -12.22 -10.31
CA SER A 35 5.97 -10.94 -9.58
C SER A 35 5.75 -11.14 -8.08
N LEU A 36 4.95 -12.15 -7.69
CA LEU A 36 4.73 -12.49 -6.28
C LEU A 36 5.97 -13.12 -5.65
N ALA A 37 6.68 -13.99 -6.35
CA ALA A 37 7.95 -14.57 -5.89
C ALA A 37 9.00 -13.47 -5.67
N GLU A 38 9.16 -12.56 -6.64
CA GLU A 38 10.08 -11.42 -6.52
C GLU A 38 9.70 -10.51 -5.33
N MET A 39 8.40 -10.24 -5.14
CA MET A 39 7.93 -9.44 -3.99
C MET A 39 8.23 -10.14 -2.66
N PHE A 40 8.02 -11.45 -2.59
CA PHE A 40 8.33 -12.25 -1.41
C PHE A 40 9.83 -12.18 -1.07
N ASP A 41 10.68 -12.39 -2.06
CA ASP A 41 12.14 -12.40 -1.88
C ASP A 41 12.65 -11.03 -1.43
N VAL A 42 12.13 -9.95 -1.99
CA VAL A 42 12.46 -8.58 -1.57
C VAL A 42 12.10 -8.35 -0.11
N VAL A 43 10.88 -8.72 0.32
CA VAL A 43 10.45 -8.53 1.72
C VAL A 43 11.28 -9.39 2.66
N ALA A 44 11.54 -10.65 2.32
CA ALA A 44 12.37 -11.54 3.13
C ALA A 44 13.80 -11.02 3.27
N ALA A 45 14.40 -10.53 2.18
CA ALA A 45 15.74 -9.95 2.18
C ALA A 45 15.83 -8.69 3.08
N ILE A 46 14.83 -7.81 3.02
CA ILE A 46 14.74 -6.65 3.91
C ILE A 46 14.70 -7.09 5.38
N LEU A 47 13.85 -8.05 5.72
CA LEU A 47 13.72 -8.54 7.11
C LEU A 47 15.00 -9.18 7.62
N ARG A 48 15.68 -9.99 6.79
CA ARG A 48 16.98 -10.58 7.14
C ARG A 48 18.04 -9.51 7.40
N ARG A 49 18.08 -8.47 6.58
CA ARG A 49 19.00 -7.34 6.75
C ARG A 49 18.76 -6.58 8.05
N GLU A 50 17.51 -6.54 8.53
CA GLU A 50 17.14 -6.00 9.85
C GLU A 50 17.41 -6.99 11.01
N GLY A 51 18.09 -8.11 10.74
CA GLY A 51 18.49 -9.09 11.76
C GLY A 51 17.42 -10.12 12.11
N VAL A 52 16.30 -10.17 11.39
CA VAL A 52 15.27 -11.20 11.59
C VAL A 52 15.80 -12.55 11.11
N GLY A 53 15.74 -13.57 11.98
CA GLY A 53 16.18 -14.92 11.63
C GLY A 53 15.43 -15.51 10.43
N ASP A 54 16.13 -16.29 9.62
CA ASP A 54 15.68 -16.72 8.29
C ASP A 54 14.27 -17.33 8.25
N GLY A 55 13.99 -18.31 9.13
CA GLY A 55 12.67 -18.94 9.20
C GLY A 55 11.54 -17.96 9.56
N LEU A 56 11.81 -16.98 10.43
CA LEU A 56 10.84 -15.95 10.79
C LEU A 56 10.67 -14.94 9.66
N ALA A 57 11.75 -14.54 8.99
CA ALA A 57 11.74 -13.61 7.86
C ALA A 57 10.89 -14.17 6.70
N THR A 58 11.13 -15.43 6.32
CA THR A 58 10.36 -16.17 5.31
C THR A 58 8.86 -16.19 5.64
N ARG A 59 8.51 -16.53 6.88
CA ARG A 59 7.09 -16.56 7.32
C ARG A 59 6.45 -15.18 7.32
N MET A 60 7.17 -14.14 7.74
CA MET A 60 6.70 -12.75 7.75
C MET A 60 6.53 -12.20 6.32
N ALA A 61 7.45 -12.53 5.41
CA ALA A 61 7.34 -12.18 4.00
C ALA A 61 6.08 -12.79 3.36
N GLY A 62 5.82 -14.07 3.61
CA GLY A 62 4.60 -14.73 3.13
C GLY A 62 3.32 -14.06 3.62
N LYS A 63 3.25 -13.70 4.91
CA LYS A 63 2.12 -12.96 5.47
C LYS A 63 1.95 -11.57 4.83
N ALA A 64 3.06 -10.86 4.60
CA ALA A 64 3.03 -9.53 4.00
C ALA A 64 2.53 -9.58 2.56
N VAL A 65 3.08 -10.46 1.72
CA VAL A 65 2.68 -10.63 0.32
C VAL A 65 1.22 -11.09 0.22
N HIS A 66 0.79 -12.05 1.05
CA HIS A 66 -0.60 -12.48 1.08
C HIS A 66 -1.55 -11.33 1.44
N GLY A 67 -1.20 -10.50 2.44
CA GLY A 67 -1.99 -9.32 2.81
C GLY A 67 -2.08 -8.29 1.68
N LEU A 68 -0.96 -8.04 0.98
CA LEU A 68 -0.94 -7.15 -0.19
C LEU A 68 -1.81 -7.69 -1.32
N ALA A 69 -1.70 -8.98 -1.65
CA ALA A 69 -2.50 -9.62 -2.69
C ALA A 69 -3.99 -9.62 -2.35
N LYS A 70 -4.37 -9.91 -1.10
CA LYS A 70 -5.78 -9.83 -0.67
C LYS A 70 -6.35 -8.41 -0.78
N TYR A 71 -5.54 -7.39 -0.51
CA TYR A 71 -6.01 -6.01 -0.51
C TYR A 71 -5.98 -5.35 -1.91
N HIS A 72 -4.97 -5.67 -2.72
CA HIS A 72 -4.72 -5.04 -4.01
C HIS A 72 -5.01 -5.93 -5.22
N GLY A 73 -5.20 -7.23 -5.04
CA GLY A 73 -5.51 -8.17 -6.11
C GLY A 73 -6.88 -7.93 -6.74
N GLY A 74 -7.05 -8.44 -7.97
CA GLY A 74 -8.29 -8.30 -8.75
C GLY A 74 -8.53 -6.90 -9.33
N ARG A 75 -7.59 -5.96 -9.19
CA ARG A 75 -7.67 -4.62 -9.78
C ARG A 75 -6.32 -4.11 -10.20
N HIS A 76 -6.30 -3.25 -11.22
CA HIS A 76 -5.10 -2.49 -11.56
C HIS A 76 -4.74 -1.54 -10.41
N PHE A 77 -3.50 -1.67 -9.93
CA PHE A 77 -2.95 -0.82 -8.88
C PHE A 77 -1.68 -0.13 -9.38
N TYR A 78 -1.71 1.21 -9.39
CA TYR A 78 -0.51 1.99 -9.66
C TYR A 78 0.38 2.05 -8.43
N LEU A 79 1.60 1.51 -8.56
CA LEU A 79 2.66 1.63 -7.56
C LEU A 79 3.62 2.78 -7.95
N PRO A 80 3.62 3.91 -7.23
CA PRO A 80 4.55 5.00 -7.51
C PRO A 80 6.00 4.57 -7.26
N LYS A 81 6.95 5.22 -7.94
CA LYS A 81 8.40 5.02 -7.76
C LYS A 81 9.07 6.30 -7.29
N ASN A 82 10.31 6.16 -6.78
CA ASN A 82 11.22 7.26 -6.44
C ASN A 82 10.59 8.28 -5.47
N GLU A 83 10.82 9.58 -5.70
CA GLU A 83 10.42 10.63 -4.77
C GLU A 83 8.93 10.65 -4.42
N ALA A 84 8.06 10.23 -5.36
CA ALA A 84 6.63 10.15 -5.10
C ALA A 84 6.31 9.10 -4.03
N LEU A 85 6.97 7.94 -4.09
CA LEU A 85 6.90 6.90 -3.10
C LEU A 85 7.51 7.38 -1.77
N ASP A 86 8.71 7.96 -1.81
CA ASP A 86 9.42 8.40 -0.60
C ASP A 86 8.62 9.45 0.19
N ARG A 87 8.04 10.42 -0.53
CA ARG A 87 7.15 11.42 0.08
C ARG A 87 5.91 10.76 0.69
N ALA A 88 5.29 9.81 -0.01
CA ALA A 88 4.10 9.14 0.49
C ALA A 88 4.38 8.31 1.75
N ILE A 89 5.51 7.59 1.78
CA ILE A 89 5.95 6.81 2.94
C ILE A 89 6.27 7.74 4.11
N ARG A 90 7.07 8.79 3.89
CA ARG A 90 7.41 9.79 4.93
C ARG A 90 6.14 10.39 5.54
N ASP A 91 5.22 10.88 4.71
CA ASP A 91 3.97 11.49 5.15
C ASP A 91 3.12 10.49 5.98
N ARG A 92 3.11 9.21 5.60
CA ARG A 92 2.40 8.16 6.34
C ARG A 92 3.06 7.85 7.69
N LEU A 93 4.39 7.79 7.75
CA LEU A 93 5.14 7.58 9.00
C LEU A 93 4.98 8.75 9.96
N MET A 94 5.02 10.00 9.47
CA MET A 94 4.73 11.20 10.25
C MET A 94 3.34 11.12 10.87
N PHE A 95 2.33 10.75 10.07
CA PHE A 95 0.96 10.59 10.56
C PHE A 95 0.83 9.50 11.63
N HIS A 96 1.50 8.36 11.47
CA HIS A 96 1.50 7.28 12.45
C HIS A 96 2.12 7.71 13.79
N ARG A 97 3.26 8.41 13.76
CA ARG A 97 3.92 8.94 14.97
C ARG A 97 3.05 9.96 15.68
N TRP A 98 2.41 10.86 14.93
CA TRP A 98 1.48 11.85 15.48
C TRP A 98 0.25 11.19 16.12
N MET A 99 -0.40 10.26 15.39
CA MET A 99 -1.63 9.61 15.86
C MET A 99 -1.40 8.74 17.11
N SER A 100 -0.22 8.12 17.22
CA SER A 100 0.19 7.37 18.41
C SER A 100 0.68 8.24 19.58
N GLY A 101 0.63 9.56 19.47
CA GLY A 101 1.12 10.49 20.51
C GLY A 101 2.64 10.52 20.68
N LYS A 102 3.40 9.86 19.79
CA LYS A 102 4.88 9.75 19.86
C LYS A 102 5.63 10.95 19.29
N ALA A 103 4.92 11.92 18.71
CA ALA A 103 5.51 13.16 18.20
C ALA A 103 4.47 14.27 18.05
N THR A 104 4.86 15.48 18.44
CA THR A 104 4.13 16.73 18.18
C THR A 104 4.39 17.23 16.76
N PRO A 105 3.52 18.10 16.20
CA PRO A 105 3.76 18.68 14.88
C PRO A 105 5.07 19.47 14.75
N ASN A 106 5.55 20.10 15.84
CA ASN A 106 6.84 20.80 15.86
C ASN A 106 8.02 19.82 15.75
N GLU A 107 7.99 18.72 16.51
CA GLU A 107 9.03 17.68 16.43
C GLU A 107 9.05 17.01 15.06
N LEU A 108 7.88 16.80 14.46
CA LEU A 108 7.77 16.27 13.10
C LEU A 108 8.35 17.22 12.05
N ALA A 109 8.12 18.54 12.21
CA ALA A 109 8.68 19.55 11.33
C ALA A 109 10.22 19.52 11.37
N ALA A 110 10.79 19.55 12.58
CA ALA A 110 12.23 19.51 12.80
C ALA A 110 12.86 18.22 12.26
N ALA A 111 12.31 17.05 12.60
CA ALA A 111 12.88 15.76 12.23
C ALA A 111 12.82 15.45 10.72
N ASN A 112 11.92 16.10 9.98
CA ASN A 112 11.71 15.81 8.55
C ASN A 112 12.09 16.99 7.63
N GLY A 113 12.65 18.07 8.17
CA GLY A 113 13.07 19.25 7.40
C GLY A 113 11.92 19.92 6.65
N VAL A 114 10.72 19.93 7.22
CA VAL A 114 9.52 20.53 6.60
C VAL A 114 8.93 21.61 7.52
N SER A 115 8.28 22.61 6.94
CA SER A 115 7.63 23.66 7.73
C SER A 115 6.46 23.12 8.54
N TYR A 116 6.17 23.77 9.69
CA TYR A 116 5.01 23.45 10.52
C TYR A 116 3.70 23.44 9.71
N THR A 117 3.49 24.45 8.87
CA THR A 117 2.33 24.53 7.96
C THR A 117 2.24 23.31 7.06
N ARG A 118 3.38 22.85 6.52
CA ARG A 118 3.43 21.65 5.68
C ARG A 118 3.08 20.39 6.47
N VAL A 119 3.56 20.26 7.71
CA VAL A 119 3.16 19.16 8.61
C VAL A 119 1.64 19.15 8.80
N MET A 120 1.05 20.30 9.10
CA MET A 120 -0.40 20.40 9.32
C MET A 120 -1.20 19.99 8.07
N GLN A 121 -0.76 20.39 6.88
CA GLN A 121 -1.34 19.95 5.61
C GLN A 121 -1.23 18.43 5.40
N ILE A 122 -0.06 17.85 5.69
CA ILE A 122 0.19 16.41 5.61
C ILE A 122 -0.77 15.66 6.53
N LEU A 123 -0.87 16.07 7.80
CA LEU A 123 -1.74 15.43 8.78
C LEU A 123 -3.23 15.53 8.38
N ALA A 124 -3.67 16.69 7.89
CA ALA A 124 -5.03 16.86 7.38
C ALA A 124 -5.33 15.93 6.19
N LYS A 125 -4.41 15.84 5.22
CA LYS A 125 -4.52 14.91 4.07
C LYS A 125 -4.59 13.46 4.55
N GLN A 126 -3.72 13.05 5.46
CA GLN A 126 -3.67 11.67 5.97
C GLN A 126 -4.91 11.30 6.79
N ARG A 127 -5.47 12.23 7.58
CA ARG A 127 -6.78 12.02 8.25
C ARG A 127 -7.90 11.74 7.26
N ARG A 128 -7.99 12.54 6.19
CA ARG A 128 -9.01 12.34 5.14
C ARG A 128 -8.87 10.97 4.47
N LEU A 129 -7.63 10.54 4.18
CA LEU A 129 -7.37 9.22 3.60
C LEU A 129 -7.74 8.08 4.56
N TRP A 130 -7.47 8.24 5.85
CA TRP A 130 -7.84 7.27 6.87
C TRP A 130 -9.36 7.09 6.99
N TRP A 131 -10.11 8.19 7.05
CA TRP A 131 -11.58 8.15 7.10
C TRP A 131 -12.23 7.56 5.84
N LYS A 132 -11.78 7.98 4.65
CA LYS A 132 -12.32 7.47 3.38
C LYS A 132 -12.13 5.97 3.19
N LYS A 133 -11.12 5.39 3.83
CA LYS A 133 -10.78 3.96 3.70
C LYS A 133 -11.45 3.08 4.76
N GLY A 134 -12.37 3.61 5.57
CA GLY A 134 -12.93 2.88 6.72
C GLY A 134 -11.85 2.52 7.76
N GLY A 135 -10.77 3.30 7.79
CA GLY A 135 -9.70 3.20 8.76
C GLY A 135 -8.93 1.87 8.81
N ILE A 136 -8.60 1.21 7.70
CA ILE A 136 -7.81 -0.05 7.69
C ILE A 136 -8.39 -1.03 8.74
N SER A 137 -9.51 -1.67 8.40
CA SER A 137 -10.29 -2.64 9.20
C SER A 137 -9.63 -3.09 10.51
N ARG A 138 -10.39 -2.96 11.62
CA ARG A 138 -10.11 -3.57 12.94
C ARG A 138 -9.54 -5.00 12.85
N ASP A 139 -9.78 -5.71 11.75
CA ASP A 139 -9.33 -7.07 11.47
C ASP A 139 -7.84 -7.23 11.12
N VAL A 140 -7.15 -6.19 10.61
CA VAL A 140 -5.70 -6.27 10.32
C VAL A 140 -4.86 -5.92 11.55
N ALA A 141 -5.46 -5.20 12.51
CA ALA A 141 -4.89 -4.84 13.80
C ALA A 141 -5.30 -5.81 14.93
N GLY A 142 -5.83 -6.99 14.60
CA GLY A 142 -6.12 -8.05 15.56
C GLY A 142 -4.84 -8.60 16.18
N GLY A 143 -4.39 -7.97 17.27
CA GLY A 143 -3.20 -8.42 18.01
C GLY A 143 -2.67 -7.45 19.06
N ALA A 144 -3.50 -6.57 19.63
CA ALA A 144 -3.20 -5.90 20.89
C ALA A 144 -4.50 -5.34 21.47
N GLU A 145 -5.27 -6.20 22.15
CA GLU A 145 -6.17 -5.70 23.18
C GLU A 145 -5.30 -5.07 24.26
N VAL A 146 -5.20 -3.74 24.27
CA VAL A 146 -4.72 -3.03 25.46
C VAL A 146 -5.94 -2.92 26.35
N GLY A 147 -5.96 -3.81 27.35
CA GLY A 147 -6.95 -3.84 28.39
C GLY A 147 -7.12 -2.47 29.03
N THR A 148 -8.38 -2.12 29.22
CA THR A 148 -8.86 -1.13 30.18
C THR A 148 -8.13 -1.30 31.52
N LEU A 149 -7.44 -0.27 31.96
CA LEU A 149 -7.16 0.02 33.37
C LEU A 149 -7.54 1.50 33.51
N GLY A 150 -8.54 1.86 34.33
CA GLY A 150 -8.64 1.48 35.73
C GLY A 150 -7.90 2.54 36.51
#